data_AF-A0AAZ3NV76-F1
#
_entry.id   AF-A0AAZ3NV76-F1
#
_cell.length_a   1.000
_cell.length_b   1.000
_cell.length_c   1.000
_cell.angle_alpha   90.00
_cell.angle_beta   90.00
_cell.angle_gamma   90.00
#
_symmetry.space_group_name_H-M   'P 1'
#
loop_
_entity.id
_entity.type
_entity.pdbx_description
1 polymer ?
#
loop_
_entity_poly.entity_id
_entity_poly.type
_entity_poly.pdbx_seq_one_letter_code
_entity_poly.pdbx_strand_id
1 'polypeptide(L)' 'MGRRKSKRKPPPQKKLTGNLDTQFTCPFCNHEKSCDVKMERTRNTGIISCTVCLEEFQTPITCILLIL' A
#
# COMPACT_ATOMS: atom_id res chain seq x y z
N MET A 1 27.06 -24.96 41.05
CA MET A 1 26.06 -24.00 40.54
C MET A 1 26.56 -23.39 39.24
N GLY A 2 25.77 -23.42 38.17
CA GLY A 2 26.14 -22.76 36.91
C GLY A 2 25.14 -23.03 35.80
N ARG A 3 23.92 -22.49 35.91
CA ARG A 3 22.91 -22.55 34.84
C ARG A 3 23.43 -21.76 33.63
N ARG A 4 23.94 -22.46 32.61
CA ARG A 4 24.29 -21.84 31.33
C ARG A 4 23.00 -21.26 30.71
N LYS A 5 22.90 -19.93 30.63
CA LYS A 5 21.80 -19.24 29.95
C LYS A 5 21.86 -19.61 28.48
N SER A 6 20.82 -20.28 27.97
CA SER A 6 20.67 -20.54 26.54
C SER A 6 20.62 -19.19 25.81
N LYS A 7 21.46 -19.04 24.78
CA LYS A 7 21.48 -17.84 23.94
C LYS A 7 20.20 -17.87 23.09
N ARG A 8 19.12 -17.25 23.60
CA ARG A 8 17.83 -17.17 22.91
C ARG A 8 18.05 -16.45 21.59
N LYS A 9 17.76 -17.11 20.47
CA LYS A 9 17.79 -16.49 19.14
C LYS A 9 16.86 -15.26 19.18
N PRO A 10 17.29 -14.07 18.70
CA PRO A 10 16.42 -12.92 18.64
C PRO A 10 15.17 -13.27 17.82
N PRO A 11 13.99 -12.75 18.20
CA PRO A 11 12.77 -12.97 17.45
C PRO A 11 13.00 -12.54 15.99
N PRO A 12 12.51 -13.33 15.01
CA PRO A 12 12.63 -12.96 13.61
C PRO A 12 12.06 -11.56 13.43
N GLN A 13 12.86 -10.64 12.90
CA GLN A 13 12.40 -9.30 12.58
C GLN A 13 11.16 -9.46 11.69
N LYS A 14 10.02 -8.92 12.14
CA LYS A 14 8.82 -8.85 11.33
C LYS A 14 9.23 -8.17 10.04
N LYS A 15 9.14 -8.88 8.91
CA LYS A 15 9.27 -8.28 7.59
C LYS A 15 8.18 -7.21 7.54
N LEU A 16 8.57 -5.95 7.65
CA LEU A 16 7.69 -4.86 7.27
C LEU A 16 7.33 -5.15 5.83
N THR A 17 6.06 -5.44 5.59
CA THR A 17 5.49 -5.43 4.24
C THR A 17 5.92 -4.10 3.64
N GLY A 18 6.67 -4.16 2.53
CA GLY A 18 7.19 -2.96 1.90
C GLY A 18 6.06 -2.04 1.48
N ASN A 19 6.34 -0.74 1.40
CA ASN A 19 5.39 0.27 0.96
C ASN A 19 4.69 -0.19 -0.33
N LEU A 20 3.36 -0.10 -0.37
CA LEU A 20 2.59 -0.36 -1.58
C LEU A 20 3.07 0.57 -2.70
N ASP A 21 3.13 0.02 -3.91
CA ASP A 21 3.39 0.83 -5.10
C ASP A 21 2.32 1.92 -5.24
N THR A 22 2.76 3.12 -5.57
CA THR A 22 1.88 4.31 -5.66
C THR A 22 1.42 4.59 -7.10
N GLN A 23 2.00 3.90 -8.08
CA GLN A 23 1.75 4.12 -9.50
C GLN A 23 1.32 2.82 -10.19
N PHE A 24 0.17 2.87 -10.88
CA PHE A 24 -0.44 1.72 -11.53
C PHE A 24 -0.61 1.93 -13.03
N THR A 25 -0.72 0.84 -13.78
CA THR A 25 -1.07 0.88 -15.22
C THR A 25 -2.55 1.18 -15.39
N CYS A 26 -2.87 2.12 -16.30
CA CYS A 26 -4.25 2.49 -16.58
C CYS A 26 -4.97 1.39 -17.38
N PRO A 27 -6.13 0.89 -16.95
CA PRO A 27 -6.87 -0.14 -17.70
C PRO A 27 -7.53 0.38 -18.99
N PHE A 28 -7.63 1.71 -19.16
CA PHE A 28 -8.28 2.33 -20.32
C PHE A 28 -7.28 2.63 -21.44
N CYS A 29 -6.18 3.33 -21.14
CA CYS A 29 -5.17 3.71 -22.12
C CYS A 29 -3.91 2.83 -22.10
N ASN A 30 -3.82 1.88 -21.16
CA ASN A 30 -2.72 0.91 -21.05
C ASN A 30 -1.32 1.51 -20.88
N HIS A 31 -1.21 2.81 -20.58
CA HIS A 31 0.06 3.43 -20.21
C HIS A 31 0.48 3.00 -18.79
N GLU A 32 1.72 2.55 -18.68
CA GLU A 32 2.30 2.10 -17.42
C GLU A 32 2.48 3.27 -16.45
N LYS A 33 2.32 2.99 -15.15
CA LYS A 33 2.57 3.96 -14.06
C LYS A 33 1.89 5.33 -14.25
N SER A 34 0.73 5.33 -14.89
CA SER A 34 0.02 6.55 -15.31
C SER A 34 -1.18 6.87 -14.43
N CYS A 35 -1.53 5.99 -13.47
CA CYS A 35 -2.60 6.22 -12.51
C CYS A 35 -2.04 6.66 -11.16
N ASP A 36 -2.51 7.81 -10.69
CA ASP A 36 -2.29 8.33 -9.34
C ASP A 36 -3.48 7.98 -8.44
N VAL A 37 -3.22 7.72 -7.15
CA VAL A 37 -4.24 7.37 -6.16
C VAL A 37 -4.25 8.38 -5.03
N LYS A 38 -5.39 9.04 -4.82
CA LYS A 38 -5.64 9.96 -3.70
C LYS A 38 -6.64 9.33 -2.72
N MET A 39 -6.20 9.12 -1.48
CA MET A 39 -7.03 8.58 -0.40
C MET A 39 -7.64 9.71 0.43
N GLU A 40 -8.93 10.01 0.24
CA GLU A 40 -9.66 11.01 1.03
C GLU A 40 -10.37 10.36 2.21
N ARG A 41 -9.68 10.34 3.37
CA ARG A 41 -10.13 9.64 4.59
C ARG A 41 -11.36 10.26 5.23
N THR A 42 -11.53 11.57 5.12
CA THR A 42 -12.70 12.29 5.67
C THR A 42 -14.01 11.87 5.02
N ARG A 43 -13.94 11.38 3.78
CA ARG A 43 -15.09 10.94 2.99
C ARG A 43 -15.09 9.44 2.74
N ASN A 44 -14.12 8.71 3.31
CA ASN A 44 -13.91 7.29 3.05
C ASN A 44 -13.90 6.97 1.54
N THR A 45 -13.32 7.86 0.72
CA THR A 45 -13.30 7.70 -0.73
C THR A 45 -11.85 7.71 -1.24
N GLY A 46 -11.51 6.75 -2.09
CA GLY A 46 -10.28 6.69 -2.87
C GLY A 46 -10.57 7.14 -4.29
N ILE A 47 -9.77 8.08 -4.79
CA ILE A 47 -9.87 8.65 -6.12
C ILE A 47 -8.66 8.17 -6.91
N ILE A 48 -8.89 7.61 -8.10
CA ILE A 48 -7.86 7.14 -9.02
C ILE A 48 -7.98 7.97 -10.30
N SER A 49 -6.89 8.61 -10.70
CA SER A 49 -6.85 9.50 -11.87
C SER A 49 -5.73 9.11 -12.81
N CYS A 50 -6.01 9.01 -14.11
CA CYS A 50 -4.97 8.78 -15.12
C CYS A 50 -4.43 10.08 -15.71
N THR A 51 -3.11 10.26 -15.72
CA THR A 51 -2.46 11.45 -16.29
C THR A 51 -2.42 11.47 -17.82
N VAL A 52 -2.69 10.33 -18.48
CA VAL A 52 -2.64 10.20 -19.94
C VAL A 52 -4.02 10.36 -20.58
N CYS A 53 -5.01 9.56 -20.18
CA CYS A 53 -6.36 9.64 -20.74
C CYS A 53 -7.32 10.52 -19.94
N LEU A 54 -6.88 11.08 -18.80
CA LEU A 54 -7.65 12.00 -17.96
C LEU A 54 -8.93 11.41 -17.34
N GLU A 55 -9.04 10.08 -17.32
CA GLU A 55 -10.15 9.37 -16.70
C GLU A 55 -10.02 9.39 -15.17
N GLU A 56 -11.15 9.57 -14.47
CA GLU A 56 -11.22 9.54 -13.00
C GLU A 56 -12.20 8.47 -12.53
N PHE A 57 -11.80 7.72 -11.49
CA PHE A 57 -12.62 6.70 -10.85
C PHE A 57 -12.62 6.86 -9.33
N GLN A 58 -13.78 6.66 -8.70
CA GLN A 58 -13.94 6.80 -7.25
C GLN A 58 -14.45 5.50 -6.63
N THR A 59 -13.84 5.10 -5.52
CA THR A 59 -14.19 3.88 -4.78
C THR A 59 -14.24 4.14 -3.28
N PRO A 60 -15.11 3.47 -2.52
CA PRO A 60 -15.06 3.54 -1.07
C PRO A 60 -13.79 2.87 -0.54
N ILE A 61 -13.10 3.52 0.39
CA ILE A 61 -11.91 2.99 1.05
C ILE A 61 -12.22 2.50 2.46
N THR A 62 -11.60 1.38 2.83
CA THR A 62 -11.64 0.85 4.20
C THR A 62 -10.39 1.28 4.97
N CYS A 63 -10.51 1.44 6.28
CA CYS A 63 -9.39 1.83 7.15
C CYS A 63 -8.25 0.78 7.21
N ILE A 64 -8.44 -0.41 6.62
CA ILE A 64 -7.50 -1.54 6.65
C ILE A 64 -6.31 -1.31 5.69
N LEU A 65 -6.47 -0.47 4.67
CA LEU A 65 -5.44 -0.13 3.68
C LEU A 65 -4.23 0.64 4.23
N LEU A 66 -4.16 0.87 5.55
CA LEU A 66 -3.07 1.56 6.24
C LEU A 66 -1.98 0.63 6.82
N ILE A 67 -2.16 -0.70 6.76
CA ILE A 67 -1.31 -1.66 7.51
C ILE A 67 -0.53 -2.63 6.59
N LEU A 68 -0.61 -2.44 5.27
CA LEU A 68 0.18 -3.24 4.31
C LEU A 68 1.13 -2.35 3.53
#